data_AF-S4N3C8-F1
#
_entry.id   AF-S4N3C8-F1
#
_cell.length_a   1.000
_cell.length_b   1.000
_cell.length_c   1.000
_cell.angle_alpha   90.00
_cell.angle_beta   90.00
_cell.angle_gamma   90.00
#
_symmetry.space_group_name_H-M   'P 1'
#
loop_
_entity.id
_entity.type
_entity.pdbx_description
1 polymer ?
#
loop_
_entity_poly.entity_id
_entity_poly.type
_entity_poly.pdbx_seq_one_letter_code
_entity_poly.pdbx_strand_id
1 'polypeptide(L)'
;MTDDDWQRGDAHSVGVFLNGDAIAEPDPCGRPVVDDSFLLLFNSHWEPVGFRLPDAAYGERWTALIDTAAPEGTPDEAEHKAGTALTVEARSLVLLSRPSRTRTR
;
A
#
# COMPACT_ATOMS: atom_id res chain seq x y z
N MET A 1 8.33 -11.88 4.16
CA MET A 1 9.63 -11.32 3.74
C MET A 1 10.67 -11.90 4.67
N THR A 2 11.71 -12.48 4.11
CA THR A 2 12.83 -13.00 4.90
C THR A 2 13.90 -11.92 5.05
N ASP A 3 14.77 -12.00 6.06
CA ASP A 3 15.88 -11.05 6.21
C ASP A 3 16.78 -11.04 4.96
N ASP A 4 16.88 -12.17 4.26
CA ASP A 4 17.62 -12.29 3.00
C ASP A 4 17.01 -11.47 1.85
N ASP A 5 15.69 -11.25 1.84
CA ASP A 5 15.03 -10.39 0.84
C ASP A 5 15.31 -8.89 1.10
N TRP A 6 15.55 -8.52 2.36
CA TRP A 6 15.91 -7.15 2.75
C TRP A 6 17.37 -6.79 2.48
N GLN A 7 18.26 -7.78 2.54
CA GLN A 7 19.71 -7.61 2.32
C GLN A 7 20.11 -7.68 0.84
N ARG A 8 19.14 -7.87 -0.06
CA ARG A 8 19.37 -7.85 -1.51
C ARG A 8 19.57 -6.42 -2.00
N GLY A 9 20.82 -6.07 -2.31
CA GLY A 9 21.19 -4.76 -2.89
C GLY A 9 20.61 -4.50 -4.29
N ASP A 10 20.01 -5.52 -4.91
CA ASP A 10 19.29 -5.52 -6.18
C ASP A 10 17.76 -5.46 -6.01
N ALA A 11 17.25 -5.38 -4.78
CA ALA A 11 15.83 -5.17 -4.50
C ALA A 11 15.43 -3.73 -4.83
N HIS A 12 15.29 -3.43 -6.12
CA HIS A 12 14.92 -2.11 -6.62
C HIS A 12 13.45 -1.76 -6.40
N SER A 13 12.64 -2.70 -5.91
CA SER A 13 11.20 -2.52 -5.70
C SER A 13 10.76 -3.13 -4.37
N VAL A 14 9.99 -2.39 -3.58
CA VAL A 14 9.52 -2.81 -2.25
C VAL A 14 8.01 -2.55 -2.13
N GLY A 15 7.30 -3.53 -1.55
CA GLY A 15 5.91 -3.38 -1.13
C GLY A 15 5.80 -3.40 0.39
N VAL A 16 5.11 -2.43 0.98
CA VAL A 16 4.91 -2.29 2.43
C VAL A 16 3.43 -2.20 2.74
N PHE A 17 2.95 -3.04 3.65
CA PHE A 17 1.59 -2.97 4.18
C PHE A 17 1.61 -2.37 5.60
N LEU A 18 0.84 -1.31 5.80
CA LEU A 18 0.65 -0.66 7.09
C LEU A 18 -0.76 -0.96 7.58
N ASN A 19 -0.84 -1.72 8.68
CA ASN A 19 -2.10 -2.16 9.25
C ASN A 19 -2.66 -1.10 10.21
N GLY A 20 -3.64 -0.32 9.74
CA GLY A 20 -4.33 0.68 10.57
C GLY A 20 -5.24 0.08 11.65
N ASP A 21 -5.57 -1.21 11.56
CA ASP A 21 -6.36 -1.94 12.57
C ASP A 21 -5.49 -2.41 13.76
N ALA A 22 -4.16 -2.29 13.68
CA ALA A 22 -3.21 -2.84 14.66
C ALA A 22 -2.29 -1.78 15.28
N ILE A 23 -2.76 -0.53 15.40
CA ILE A 23 -2.01 0.52 16.09
C ILE A 23 -1.96 0.18 17.58
N ALA A 24 -0.78 -0.24 18.04
CA ALA A 24 -0.57 -0.75 19.39
C ALA A 24 -0.62 0.35 20.47
N GLU A 25 -0.34 1.60 20.08
CA GLU A 25 -0.32 2.74 20.98
C GLU A 25 -1.72 3.35 21.12
N PRO A 26 -2.29 3.37 22.33
CA PRO A 26 -3.54 4.05 22.57
C PRO A 26 -3.35 5.57 22.51
N ASP A 27 -4.44 6.29 22.25
CA ASP A 27 -4.44 7.76 22.29
C ASP A 27 -4.08 8.30 23.69
N PRO A 28 -3.85 9.61 23.87
CA PRO A 28 -3.57 10.20 25.18
C PRO A 28 -4.66 9.97 26.24
N CYS A 29 -5.85 9.52 25.84
CA CYS A 29 -6.97 9.15 26.71
C CYS A 29 -7.08 7.62 26.96
N GLY A 30 -6.16 6.80 26.44
CA GLY A 30 -6.18 5.35 26.59
C GLY A 30 -7.09 4.60 25.62
N ARG A 31 -7.59 5.24 24.56
CA ARG A 31 -8.51 4.62 23.58
C ARG A 31 -7.73 3.94 22.44
N PRO A 32 -8.20 2.80 21.91
CA PRO A 32 -7.62 2.21 20.72
C PRO A 32 -7.68 3.18 19.55
N VAL A 33 -6.55 3.36 18.86
CA VAL A 33 -6.51 4.09 17.60
C VAL A 33 -6.77 3.10 16.48
N VAL A 34 -7.81 3.34 15.69
CA VAL A 34 -8.07 2.59 14.47
C VAL A 34 -8.01 3.58 13.32
N ASP A 35 -7.16 3.29 12.35
CA ASP A 35 -7.02 4.10 11.15
C ASP A 35 -7.22 3.24 9.89
N ASP A 36 -7.34 3.91 8.76
CA ASP A 36 -7.37 3.29 7.45
C ASP A 36 -6.04 2.54 7.21
N SER A 37 -6.08 1.43 6.48
CA SER A 37 -4.87 0.66 6.19
C SER A 37 -4.29 1.07 4.84
N PHE A 38 -2.96 1.04 4.73
CA PHE A 38 -2.26 1.51 3.54
C PHE A 38 -1.36 0.44 2.94
N LEU A 39 -1.23 0.47 1.61
CA LEU A 39 -0.26 -0.31 0.87
C LEU A 39 0.63 0.64 0.07
N LEU A 40 1.92 0.63 0.35
CA LEU A 40 2.93 1.41 -0.34
C LEU A 40 3.68 0.52 -1.31
N LEU A 41 3.74 0.92 -2.57
CA LEU A 41 4.47 0.22 -3.61
C LEU A 41 5.53 1.17 -4.15
N PHE A 42 6.80 0.86 -3.90
CA PHE A 42 7.93 1.70 -4.27
C PHE A 42 8.73 1.02 -5.37
N ASN A 43 8.90 1.70 -6.51
CA ASN A 43 9.78 1.26 -7.60
C ASN A 43 10.93 2.26 -7.78
N SER A 44 12.13 1.88 -7.38
CA SER A 44 13.37 2.63 -7.67
C SER A 44 14.08 2.16 -8.95
N HIS A 45 13.56 1.12 -9.60
CA HIS A 45 14.10 0.62 -10.85
C HIS A 45 13.81 1.59 -12.00
N TRP A 46 14.58 1.47 -13.08
CA TRP A 46 14.45 2.32 -14.27
C TRP A 46 13.43 1.78 -15.28
N GLU A 47 12.88 0.59 -15.05
CA GLU A 47 11.75 0.02 -15.80
C GLU A 47 10.50 -0.09 -14.92
N PRO A 48 9.29 -0.12 -15.51
CA PRO A 48 8.06 -0.43 -14.79
C PRO A 48 8.11 -1.82 -14.15
N VAL A 49 7.56 -1.95 -12.95
CA VAL A 49 7.51 -3.21 -12.20
C VAL A 49 6.07 -3.59 -11.88
N GLY A 50 5.70 -4.85 -12.13
CA GLY A 50 4.40 -5.40 -11.77
C GLY A 50 4.39 -5.90 -10.33
N PHE A 51 3.58 -5.28 -9.48
CA PHE A 51 3.30 -5.74 -8.12
C PHE A 51 2.03 -6.57 -8.10
N ARG A 52 2.05 -7.72 -7.42
CA ARG A 52 0.82 -8.45 -7.08
C ARG A 52 0.30 -7.94 -5.74
N LEU A 53 -0.93 -7.43 -5.72
CA LEU A 53 -1.59 -7.00 -4.50
C LEU A 53 -1.81 -8.18 -3.54
N PRO A 54 -1.77 -7.94 -2.23
CA PRO A 54 -2.01 -8.99 -1.24
C PRO A 54 -3.43 -9.56 -1.37
N ASP A 55 -3.64 -10.71 -0.76
CA ASP A 55 -4.94 -11.36 -0.76
C ASP A 55 -5.98 -10.60 0.09
N ALA A 56 -7.24 -11.08 0.03
CA ALA A 56 -8.36 -10.43 0.69
C ALA A 56 -8.28 -10.42 2.23
N ALA A 57 -7.37 -11.20 2.84
CA ALA A 57 -7.15 -11.13 4.29
C ALA A 57 -6.55 -9.78 4.70
N TYR A 58 -5.80 -9.14 3.79
CA TYR A 58 -5.21 -7.81 3.99
C TYR A 58 -6.12 -6.67 3.55
N GLY A 59 -7.08 -6.93 2.66
CA GLY A 59 -8.02 -5.95 2.12
C GLY A 59 -8.65 -6.42 0.81
N GLU A 60 -9.98 -6.36 0.68
CA GLU A 60 -10.69 -6.82 -0.52
C GLU A 60 -10.52 -5.89 -1.71
N ARG A 61 -10.48 -4.58 -1.43
CA ARG A 61 -10.36 -3.52 -2.43
C ARG A 61 -9.43 -2.43 -1.90
N TRP A 62 -8.70 -1.85 -2.85
CA TRP A 62 -7.69 -0.84 -2.63
C TRP A 62 -7.97 0.34 -3.54
N THR A 63 -7.99 1.55 -2.98
CA THR A 63 -8.17 2.79 -3.74
C THR A 63 -6.82 3.49 -3.83
N ALA A 64 -6.42 3.89 -5.03
CA ALA A 64 -5.20 4.67 -5.20
C ALA A 64 -5.41 6.10 -4.66
N LEU A 65 -4.50 6.53 -3.78
CA LEU A 65 -4.51 7.89 -3.21
C LEU A 65 -3.42 8.76 -3.80
N ILE A 66 -2.25 8.18 -4.09
CA ILE A 66 -1.11 8.88 -4.66
C ILE A 66 -0.50 7.97 -5.72
N ASP A 67 -0.22 8.54 -6.89
CA ASP A 67 0.69 7.99 -7.88
C ASP A 67 1.64 9.09 -8.33
N THR A 68 2.93 8.93 -8.05
CA THR A 68 3.93 9.96 -8.40
C THR A 68 4.30 9.96 -9.88
N ALA A 69 3.88 8.97 -10.66
CA ALA A 69 4.06 8.96 -12.11
C ALA A 69 2.92 9.68 -12.85
N ALA A 70 1.78 9.89 -12.19
CA ALA A 70 0.64 10.60 -12.76
C ALA A 70 0.89 12.14 -12.74
N PRO A 71 0.97 12.81 -13.91
CA PRO A 71 1.30 14.23 -13.97
C PRO A 71 0.21 15.14 -13.38
N GLU A 72 -1.05 14.72 -13.38
CA GLU A 72 -2.13 15.47 -12.70
C GLU A 72 -2.23 15.16 -11.19
N GLY A 73 -1.44 14.22 -10.66
CA GLY A 73 -1.40 13.86 -9.24
C GLY A 73 -2.64 13.15 -8.69
N THR A 74 -3.70 13.04 -9.49
CA THR A 74 -4.88 12.25 -9.17
C THR A 74 -4.69 10.86 -9.78
N PRO A 75 -4.44 9.82 -8.98
CA PRO A 75 -4.50 8.47 -9.52
C PRO A 75 -5.92 8.19 -10.01
N ASP A 76 -6.05 7.32 -11.01
CA ASP A 76 -7.35 6.84 -11.47
C ASP A 76 -8.16 6.38 -10.23
N GLU A 77 -9.39 6.84 -10.07
CA GLU A 77 -10.28 6.45 -8.94
C GLU A 77 -10.64 4.94 -8.99
N ALA A 78 -10.03 4.20 -9.91
CA ALA A 78 -10.11 2.77 -10.05
C ALA A 78 -9.79 2.04 -8.74
N GLU A 79 -10.77 1.29 -8.26
CA GLU A 79 -10.57 0.31 -7.18
C GLU A 79 -9.82 -0.91 -7.73
N HIS A 80 -8.71 -1.27 -7.08
CA HIS A 80 -7.97 -2.49 -7.36
C HIS A 80 -8.43 -3.62 -6.42
N LYS A 81 -8.70 -4.80 -6.98
CA LYS A 81 -9.11 -5.97 -6.18
C LYS A 81 -7.90 -6.67 -5.57
N ALA A 82 -8.10 -7.33 -4.44
CA ALA A 82 -7.11 -8.22 -3.88
C ALA A 82 -6.56 -9.22 -4.91
N GLY A 83 -5.25 -9.50 -4.86
CA GLY A 83 -4.58 -10.44 -5.75
C GLY A 83 -4.40 -9.99 -7.21
N THR A 84 -4.90 -8.83 -7.63
CA THR A 84 -4.63 -8.31 -8.98
C THR A 84 -3.20 -7.79 -9.10
N ALA A 85 -2.70 -7.72 -10.33
CA ALA A 85 -1.44 -7.05 -10.60
C ALA A 85 -1.66 -5.55 -10.80
N LEU A 86 -0.75 -4.74 -10.26
CA LEU A 86 -0.67 -3.30 -10.50
C LEU A 86 0.73 -2.98 -11.01
N THR A 87 0.81 -2.25 -12.12
CA THR A 87 2.08 -1.77 -12.65
C THR A 87 2.45 -0.47 -11.96
N VAL A 88 3.67 -0.40 -11.43
CA VAL A 88 4.26 0.84 -10.90
C VAL A 88 5.35 1.28 -11.86
N GLU A 89 5.20 2.48 -12.39
CA GLU A 89 6.13 3.05 -13.37
C GLU A 89 7.57 3.17 -12.84
N ALA A 90 8.51 3.39 -13.75
CA ALA A 90 9.91 3.57 -13.39
C ALA A 90 10.09 4.75 -12.42
N ARG A 91 10.88 4.55 -11.36
CA ARG A 91 11.23 5.58 -10.36
C ARG A 91 10.00 6.29 -9.75
N SER A 92 8.95 5.54 -9.46
CA SER A 92 7.71 6.06 -8.89
C SER A 92 7.24 5.31 -7.65
N LEU A 93 6.27 5.90 -6.97
CA LEU A 93 5.57 5.31 -5.84
C LEU A 93 4.07 5.39 -6.07
N VAL A 94 3.38 4.32 -5.70
CA VAL A 94 1.91 4.29 -5.57
C VAL A 94 1.54 4.02 -4.11
N LEU A 95 0.63 4.84 -3.58
CA LEU A 95 0.00 4.66 -2.28
C LEU A 95 -1.44 4.24 -2.50
N LEU A 96 -1.81 3.07 -1.99
CA LEU A 96 -3.19 2.61 -1.93
C LEU A 96 -3.70 2.67 -0.49
N SER A 97 -5.00 2.92 -0.33
CA SER A 97 -5.68 2.83 0.96
C SER A 97 -6.87 1.89 0.91
N ARG A 98 -7.24 1.40 2.09
CA ARG A 98 -8.55 0.82 2.35
C ARG A 98 -9.11 1.42 3.64
N PRO A 99 -10.41 1.73 3.69
CA PRO A 99 -11.03 2.19 4.93
C PRO A 99 -11.03 1.09 6.00
N SER A 100 -10.93 1.50 7.26
CA SER A 100 -11.06 0.58 8.41
C SER A 100 -12.44 -0.08 8.44
N ARG A 101 -12.49 -1.37 8.78
CA ARG A 101 -13.76 -2.15 8.86
C ARG A 101 -14.69 -1.63 9.97
N THR A 102 -14.16 -0.91 10.94
CA THR A 102 -14.87 -0.43 12.13
C THR A 102 -15.57 0.90 11.90
N ARG A 103 -15.32 1.59 10.78
CA ARG A 103 -15.98 2.87 10.44
C ARG A 103 -17.35 2.63 9.80
N THR A 104 -18.18 1.81 10.44
CA THR A 104 -19.62 1.77 10.12
C THR A 104 -20.28 2.91 10.88
N ARG A 105 -20.86 3.86 10.15
CA ARG A 105 -21.69 4.94 10.71
C ARG A 105 -22.91 4.42 11.42
#